data_AF-A0A832SRW0-F1
#
_entry.id   AF-A0A832SRW0-F1
#
_cell.length_a   1.000
_cell.length_b   1.000
_cell.length_c   1.000
_cell.angle_alpha   90.00
_cell.angle_beta   90.00
_cell.angle_gamma   90.00
#
_symmetry.space_group_name_H-M   'P 1'
#
loop_
_entity.id
_entity.type
_entity.pdbx_description
1 polymer ?
#
loop_
_entity_poly.entity_id
_entity_poly.type
_entity_poly.pdbx_seq_one_letter_code
_entity_poly.pdbx_strand_id
1 'polypeptide(L)'
;PPHTIIVPGAMHFTESDALKVLAECIDLPEDNTPKVEKISAQMMKKYIPMVRRALDKITPFYKDSKEFESVLENADLYIKDAEKFYSQGQDELAILSIGYADGLVDALRIAKGIEPEL
;
A
#
# COMPACT_ATOMS: atom_id res chain seq x y z
N PRO A 1 -2.58 26.54 33.57
CA PRO A 1 -3.24 25.39 32.90
C PRO A 1 -2.20 24.53 32.18
N PRO A 2 -2.29 23.19 32.16
CA PRO A 2 -1.41 22.40 31.32
C PRO A 2 -1.76 22.64 29.85
N HIS A 3 -0.74 22.91 29.02
CA HIS A 3 -0.85 23.05 27.58
C HIS A 3 -0.12 21.88 26.93
N THR A 4 -0.65 21.34 25.83
CA THR A 4 -0.06 20.23 25.08
C THR A 4 0.35 20.71 23.69
N ILE A 5 1.53 20.30 23.23
CA ILE A 5 2.05 20.57 21.89
C ILE A 5 2.22 19.23 21.19
N ILE A 6 1.75 19.12 19.94
CA ILE A 6 1.94 17.97 19.07
C ILE A 6 2.79 18.41 17.89
N VAL A 7 3.93 17.74 17.69
CA VAL A 7 4.85 17.97 16.55
C VAL A 7 4.73 16.76 15.62
N PRO A 8 4.17 16.90 14.40
CA PRO A 8 3.83 15.77 13.53
C PRO A 8 5.03 15.17 12.76
N GLY A 9 6.27 15.37 13.23
CA GLY A 9 7.48 14.87 12.59
C GLY A 9 8.61 14.67 13.60
N ALA A 10 9.63 13.93 13.18
CA ALA A 10 10.81 13.68 14.00
C ALA A 10 11.53 14.99 14.32
N MET A 11 11.77 15.25 15.62
CA MET A 11 12.55 16.40 16.05
C MET A 11 14.05 16.13 15.90
N HIS A 12 14.77 17.13 15.42
CA HIS A 12 16.22 17.14 15.52
C HIS A 12 16.64 17.23 17.00
N PHE A 13 17.81 16.70 17.35
CA PHE A 13 18.27 16.67 18.75
C PHE A 13 18.33 18.07 19.37
N THR A 14 18.70 19.08 18.58
CA THR A 14 18.76 20.49 19.02
C THR A 14 17.38 21.06 19.33
N GLU A 15 16.33 20.64 18.62
CA GLU A 15 14.95 21.07 18.88
C GLU A 15 14.44 20.47 20.18
N SER A 16 14.74 19.18 20.39
CA SER A 16 14.44 18.47 21.64
C SER A 16 15.14 19.10 22.84
N ASP A 17 16.41 19.51 22.69
CA ASP A 17 17.15 20.16 23.77
C ASP A 17 16.68 21.60 24.02
N ALA A 18 16.32 22.35 22.98
CA ALA A 18 15.72 23.67 23.15
C ALA A 18 14.42 23.61 23.96
N LEU A 19 13.55 22.62 23.71
CA LEU A 19 12.31 22.43 24.48
C LEU A 19 12.58 22.17 25.96
N LYS A 20 13.60 21.35 26.30
CA LYS A 20 14.01 21.09 27.70
C LYS A 20 14.50 22.34 28.42
N VAL A 21 15.09 23.29 27.70
CA VAL A 21 15.60 24.55 28.28
C VAL A 21 14.50 25.61 28.39
N LEU A 22 13.62 25.68 27.39
CA LEU A 22 12.62 26.76 27.26
C LEU A 22 11.33 26.49 28.05
N ALA A 23 11.03 25.24 28.41
CA ALA A 23 9.79 24.88 29.09
C ALA A 23 9.99 23.76 30.12
N GLU A 24 9.18 23.79 31.17
CA GLU A 24 9.02 22.64 32.08
C GLU A 24 8.10 21.60 31.42
N CYS A 25 8.70 20.55 30.88
CA CYS A 25 7.96 19.45 30.24
C CYS A 25 7.51 18.42 31.28
N ILE A 26 6.21 18.18 31.38
CA ILE A 26 5.64 17.11 32.22
C ILE A 26 6.11 15.74 31.72
N ASP A 27 6.09 15.55 30.40
CA ASP A 27 6.58 14.36 29.72
C ASP A 27 7.67 14.75 28.71
N LEU A 28 8.67 13.90 28.54
CA LEU A 28 9.70 14.11 27.51
C LEU A 28 9.09 13.96 26.11
N PRO A 29 9.58 14.71 25.11
CA PRO A 29 9.14 14.50 23.74
C PRO A 29 9.50 13.08 23.26
N GLU A 30 8.50 12.35 22.74
CA GLU A 30 8.67 11.00 22.18
C GLU A 30 8.52 11.06 20.64
N ASP A 31 9.46 10.46 19.92
CA ASP A 31 9.34 10.28 18.46
C ASP A 31 8.43 9.09 18.14
N ASN A 32 7.26 9.38 17.57
CA ASN A 32 6.30 8.36 17.15
C ASN A 32 6.51 7.91 15.69
N THR A 33 7.41 8.55 14.93
CA THR A 33 7.68 8.23 13.52
C THR A 33 7.97 6.73 13.29
N PRO A 34 8.71 6.00 14.15
CA PRO A 34 8.93 4.57 13.99
C PRO A 34 7.66 3.71 14.12
N LYS A 35 6.63 4.23 14.79
CA LYS A 35 5.33 3.55 15.00
C LYS A 35 4.33 3.86 13.89
N VAL A 36 4.64 4.80 12.99
CA VAL A 36 3.75 5.26 11.92
C VAL A 36 4.18 4.62 10.61
N GLU A 37 3.32 3.77 10.06
CA GLU A 37 3.49 3.23 8.72
C GLU A 37 2.66 4.02 7.72
N LYS A 38 3.27 4.40 6.57
CA LYS A 38 2.56 5.06 5.48
C LYS A 38 1.37 4.23 5.03
N ILE A 39 0.25 4.89 4.72
CA ILE A 39 -0.95 4.22 4.18
C ILE A 39 -0.59 3.43 2.92
N SER A 40 0.25 3.97 2.04
CA SER A 40 0.76 3.29 0.85
C SER A 40 1.43 1.95 1.16
N ALA A 41 2.31 1.92 2.16
CA ALA A 41 2.99 0.70 2.59
C ALA A 41 2.03 -0.35 3.15
N GLN A 42 1.05 0.08 3.95
CA GLN A 42 -0.02 -0.81 4.45
C GLN A 42 -0.85 -1.38 3.29
N MET A 43 -1.20 -0.54 2.32
CA MET A 43 -1.94 -0.95 1.12
C MET A 43 -1.13 -1.96 0.29
N MET A 44 0.16 -1.70 0.01
CA MET A 44 0.97 -2.62 -0.80
C MET A 44 1.14 -3.98 -0.12
N LYS A 45 1.34 -4.00 1.21
CA LYS A 45 1.39 -5.24 1.99
C LYS A 45 0.10 -6.07 1.90
N LYS A 46 -1.06 -5.42 1.79
CA LYS A 46 -2.36 -6.10 1.65
C LYS A 46 -2.65 -6.51 0.21
N TYR A 47 -2.61 -5.56 -0.72
CA TYR A 47 -3.22 -5.72 -2.04
C TYR A 47 -2.36 -6.55 -3.01
N ILE A 48 -1.03 -6.38 -3.03
CA ILE A 48 -0.16 -7.18 -3.91
C ILE A 48 -0.39 -8.69 -3.73
N PRO A 49 -0.31 -9.27 -2.52
CA PRO A 49 -0.53 -10.69 -2.35
C PRO A 49 -2.00 -11.10 -2.54
N MET A 50 -2.96 -10.18 -2.32
CA MET A 50 -4.38 -10.44 -2.57
C MET A 50 -4.67 -10.60 -4.05
N VAL A 51 -4.31 -9.61 -4.88
CA VAL A 51 -4.54 -9.62 -6.33
C VAL A 51 -3.80 -10.79 -6.99
N ARG A 52 -2.57 -11.09 -6.53
CA ARG A 52 -1.81 -12.23 -7.05
C ARG A 52 -2.53 -13.57 -6.80
N ARG A 53 -3.08 -13.78 -5.60
CA ARG A 53 -3.92 -14.97 -5.31
C ARG A 53 -5.19 -15.00 -6.15
N ALA A 54 -5.85 -13.86 -6.34
CA ALA A 54 -7.06 -13.76 -7.15
C ALA A 54 -6.78 -14.12 -8.62
N LEU A 55 -5.66 -13.63 -9.17
CA LEU A 55 -5.18 -13.96 -10.51
C LEU A 55 -4.88 -15.45 -10.66
N ASP A 56 -4.14 -16.03 -9.71
CA ASP A 56 -3.81 -17.47 -9.71
C ASP A 56 -5.06 -18.35 -9.68
N LYS A 57 -6.09 -17.93 -8.92
CA LYS A 57 -7.37 -18.63 -8.82
C LYS A 57 -8.20 -18.54 -10.10
N ILE A 58 -8.22 -17.38 -10.77
CA ILE A 58 -9.07 -17.17 -11.95
C ILE A 58 -8.45 -17.70 -13.24
N THR A 59 -7.12 -17.70 -13.35
CA THR A 59 -6.38 -18.14 -14.56
C THR A 59 -6.83 -19.51 -15.11
N PRO A 60 -7.01 -20.57 -14.28
CA PRO A 60 -7.46 -21.87 -14.75
C PRO A 60 -8.81 -21.88 -15.47
N PHE A 61 -9.73 -20.95 -15.14
CA PHE A 61 -11.07 -20.88 -15.74
C PHE A 61 -11.08 -20.36 -17.18
N TYR A 62 -9.93 -19.88 -17.66
CA TYR A 62 -9.73 -19.23 -18.96
C TYR A 62 -8.64 -19.89 -19.81
N LYS A 63 -8.12 -21.07 -19.41
CA LYS A 63 -7.04 -21.77 -20.13
C LYS A 63 -7.29 -21.98 -21.63
N ASP A 64 -8.54 -22.22 -22.02
CA ASP A 64 -8.91 -22.47 -23.42
C ASP A 64 -9.42 -21.22 -24.15
N SER A 65 -9.44 -20.07 -23.47
CA SER A 65 -10.02 -18.82 -23.98
C SER A 65 -8.93 -17.82 -24.37
N LYS A 66 -8.40 -17.97 -25.59
CA LYS A 66 -7.33 -17.11 -26.15
C LYS A 66 -7.62 -15.61 -26.10
N GLU A 67 -8.90 -15.23 -26.17
CA GLU A 67 -9.31 -13.82 -26.11
C GLU A 67 -9.02 -13.15 -24.75
N PHE A 68 -8.88 -13.92 -23.67
CA PHE A 68 -8.59 -13.41 -22.33
C PHE A 68 -7.12 -13.59 -21.92
N GLU A 69 -6.30 -14.24 -22.73
CA GLU A 69 -4.88 -14.48 -22.44
C GLU A 69 -4.13 -13.15 -22.23
N SER A 70 -4.39 -12.16 -23.08
CA SER A 70 -3.80 -10.82 -22.97
C SER A 70 -4.25 -10.07 -21.71
N VAL A 71 -5.48 -10.30 -21.23
CA VAL A 71 -5.98 -9.68 -20.00
C VAL A 71 -5.29 -10.28 -18.77
N LEU A 72 -5.14 -11.61 -18.75
CA LEU A 72 -4.42 -12.32 -17.69
C LEU A 72 -2.94 -11.93 -17.65
N GLU A 73 -2.30 -11.86 -18.81
CA GLU A 73 -0.91 -11.41 -18.94
C GLU A 73 -0.75 -9.96 -18.44
N ASN A 74 -1.61 -9.05 -18.90
CA ASN A 74 -1.58 -7.66 -18.45
C ASN A 74 -1.77 -7.56 -16.93
N ALA A 75 -2.70 -8.32 -16.33
CA ALA A 75 -2.88 -8.32 -14.88
C ALA A 75 -1.60 -8.70 -14.14
N ASP A 76 -0.89 -9.75 -14.56
CA ASP A 76 0.40 -10.13 -13.95
C ASP A 76 1.47 -9.05 -14.14
N LEU A 77 1.54 -8.44 -15.33
CA LEU A 77 2.48 -7.35 -15.62
C LEU A 77 2.23 -6.14 -14.70
N TYR A 78 0.97 -5.74 -14.48
CA TYR A 78 0.65 -4.62 -13.59
C TYR A 78 0.93 -4.93 -12.11
N ILE A 79 0.79 -6.20 -11.66
CA ILE A 79 1.23 -6.58 -10.32
C ILE A 79 2.76 -6.42 -10.19
N LYS A 80 3.53 -6.87 -11.19
CA LYS A 80 4.99 -6.73 -11.21
C LYS A 80 5.42 -5.25 -11.25
N ASP A 81 4.71 -4.42 -12.02
CA ASP A 81 4.95 -2.99 -12.05
C ASP A 81 4.65 -2.35 -10.69
N ALA A 82 3.58 -2.76 -9.99
CA ALA A 82 3.28 -2.29 -8.65
C ALA A 82 4.41 -2.62 -7.66
N GLU A 83 4.91 -3.86 -7.67
CA GLU A 83 6.07 -4.29 -6.86
C GLU A 83 7.32 -3.45 -7.16
N LYS A 84 7.59 -3.22 -8.45
CA LYS A 84 8.72 -2.40 -8.90
C LYS A 84 8.60 -0.95 -8.46
N PHE A 85 7.47 -0.30 -8.70
CA PHE A 85 7.24 1.08 -8.28
C PHE A 85 7.33 1.24 -6.77
N TYR A 86 6.79 0.29 -6.01
CA TYR A 86 6.90 0.30 -4.56
C TYR A 86 8.35 0.19 -4.08
N SER A 87 9.14 -0.71 -4.70
CA SER A 87 10.57 -0.84 -4.40
C SER A 87 11.40 0.42 -4.71
N GLN A 88 10.90 1.27 -5.62
CA GLN A 88 11.52 2.54 -6.04
C GLN A 88 10.98 3.75 -5.24
N GLY A 89 10.08 3.53 -4.27
CA GLY A 89 9.45 4.59 -3.48
C GLY A 89 8.42 5.42 -4.27
N GLN A 90 7.98 4.93 -5.43
CA GLN A 90 6.96 5.56 -6.27
C GLN A 90 5.56 5.09 -5.85
N ASP A 91 5.18 5.43 -4.62
CA ASP A 91 3.97 4.92 -3.95
C ASP A 91 2.68 5.11 -4.76
N GLU A 92 2.50 6.27 -5.42
CA GLU A 92 1.31 6.57 -6.22
C GLU A 92 1.19 5.67 -7.45
N LEU A 93 2.30 5.45 -8.16
CA LEU A 93 2.34 4.55 -9.32
C LEU A 93 2.14 3.10 -8.88
N ALA A 94 2.67 2.71 -7.72
CA ALA A 94 2.46 1.38 -7.17
C ALA A 94 0.97 1.11 -6.88
N ILE A 95 0.30 2.06 -6.22
CA ILE A 95 -1.13 1.99 -5.91
C ILE A 95 -1.97 1.96 -7.19
N LEU A 96 -1.66 2.81 -8.16
CA LEU A 96 -2.37 2.84 -9.43
C LEU A 96 -2.24 1.51 -10.19
N SER A 97 -1.03 0.97 -10.30
CA SER A 97 -0.77 -0.28 -10.98
C SER A 97 -1.49 -1.47 -10.33
N ILE A 98 -1.44 -1.59 -8.99
CA ILE A 98 -2.12 -2.71 -8.32
C ILE A 98 -3.63 -2.58 -8.42
N GLY A 99 -4.19 -1.37 -8.34
CA GLY A 99 -5.62 -1.14 -8.51
C GLY A 99 -6.11 -1.46 -9.92
N TYR A 100 -5.29 -1.19 -10.94
CA TYR A 100 -5.61 -1.57 -12.32
C TYR A 100 -5.59 -3.10 -12.49
N ALA A 101 -4.58 -3.79 -11.94
CA ALA A 101 -4.54 -5.24 -11.95
C ALA A 101 -5.75 -5.87 -11.25
N ASP A 102 -6.12 -5.35 -10.08
CA ASP A 102 -7.29 -5.78 -9.31
C ASP A 102 -8.58 -5.66 -10.15
N GLY A 103 -8.78 -4.51 -10.79
CA GLY A 103 -9.92 -4.28 -11.67
C GLY A 103 -9.99 -5.23 -12.88
N LEU A 104 -8.86 -5.58 -13.49
CA LEU A 104 -8.82 -6.60 -14.56
C LEU A 104 -9.21 -7.98 -14.03
N VAL A 105 -8.69 -8.37 -12.87
CA VAL A 105 -8.97 -9.67 -12.25
C VAL A 105 -10.44 -9.77 -11.84
N ASP A 106 -10.99 -8.72 -11.22
CA ASP A 106 -12.40 -8.68 -10.82
C ASP A 106 -13.35 -8.74 -12.02
N ALA A 107 -13.03 -8.09 -13.13
CA ALA A 107 -13.81 -8.21 -14.35
C ALA A 107 -13.91 -9.67 -14.84
N LEU A 108 -12.80 -10.41 -14.80
CA LEU A 108 -12.77 -11.84 -15.14
C LEU A 108 -13.57 -12.69 -14.14
N ARG A 109 -13.45 -12.40 -12.84
CA ARG A 109 -14.23 -13.11 -11.80
C ARG A 109 -15.73 -12.93 -11.99
N ILE A 110 -16.17 -11.68 -12.19
CA ILE A 110 -17.57 -11.32 -12.43
C ILE A 110 -18.10 -12.03 -13.68
N ALA A 111 -17.33 -12.07 -14.77
CA ALA A 111 -17.71 -12.76 -16.00
C ALA A 111 -17.91 -14.28 -15.81
N LYS A 112 -17.29 -14.90 -14.80
CA LYS A 112 -17.51 -16.31 -14.40
C LYS A 112 -18.55 -16.49 -13.30
N GLY A 113 -19.17 -15.41 -12.81
CA GLY A 113 -20.09 -15.46 -11.67
C GLY A 113 -19.39 -15.79 -10.34
N ILE A 114 -18.09 -15.50 -10.23
CA ILE A 114 -17.30 -15.65 -9.00
C ILE A 114 -17.26 -14.30 -8.30
N GLU A 115 -17.58 -14.26 -7.01
CA GLU A 115 -17.52 -13.02 -6.22
C GLU A 115 -16.08 -12.48 -6.13
N PRO A 116 -15.87 -11.15 -6.07
CA PRO A 116 -14.57 -10.52 -5.81
C PRO A 116 -13.93 -10.98 -4.49
N GLU A 117 -12.60 -10.89 -4.37
CA GLU A 117 -11.91 -11.09 -3.08
C GLU A 117 -11.89 -9.78 -2.28
N LEU A 118 -12.30 -9.81 -1.00
CA LEU A 118 -12.36 -8.65 -0.08
C LEU A 118 -11.11 -8.52 0.83
#